data_AF-A0AA37DH18-F1
#
_entry.id   AF-A0AA37DH18-F1
#
_cell.length_a   1.000
_cell.length_b   1.000
_cell.length_c   1.000
_cell.angle_alpha   90.00
_cell.angle_beta   90.00
_cell.angle_gamma   90.00
#
_symmetry.space_group_name_H-M   'P 1'
#
loop_
_entity.id
_entity.type
_entity.pdbx_description
1 polymer ?
#
loop_
_entity_poly.entity_id
_entity_poly.type
_entity_poly.pdbx_seq_one_letter_code
_entity_poly.pdbx_strand_id
1 'polypeptide(L)'
;MRPLFYAKNAIQHFCTITKHKLTVMDLCFKVGLIRQGLAHDLSKYSPTEFMTGVRYFQGVRSPNAAERQELGYSRSWLHHKGRNRHHYEYWVDVDKKRGWVSLKMPLRFVLEMVCDRIAASKVYSGQDYTDAVPLGYYLSKQEGRLLHPETRALLKKLLYMLRDKGEHYTLGYMRWLRRHPALYERREQPVCQ
;
A
#
# COMPACT_ATOMS: atom_id res chain seq x y z
N MET A 1 -0.22 -9.84 35.05
CA MET A 1 -0.84 -8.75 34.25
C MET A 1 -0.39 -8.69 32.78
N ARG A 2 0.79 -9.19 32.39
CA ARG A 2 1.25 -9.21 30.97
C ARG A 2 0.50 -10.13 29.98
N PRO A 3 0.06 -11.36 30.32
CA PRO A 3 -0.52 -12.28 29.32
C PRO A 3 -1.89 -11.84 28.77
N LEU A 4 -2.78 -11.33 29.64
CA LEU A 4 -4.09 -10.79 29.21
C LEU A 4 -3.95 -9.57 28.28
N PHE A 5 -2.94 -8.73 28.49
CA PHE A 5 -2.66 -7.56 27.66
C PHE A 5 -2.30 -7.96 26.22
N TYR A 6 -1.42 -8.96 26.05
CA TYR A 6 -1.04 -9.45 24.72
C TYR A 6 -2.17 -10.21 24.02
N ALA A 7 -3.04 -10.93 24.76
CA ALA A 7 -4.22 -11.58 24.18
C ALA A 7 -5.20 -10.56 23.56
N LYS A 8 -5.48 -9.47 24.27
CA LYS A 8 -6.32 -8.37 23.76
C LYS A 8 -5.70 -7.74 22.51
N ASN A 9 -4.41 -7.42 22.55
CA ASN A 9 -3.70 -6.86 21.40
C ASN A 9 -3.72 -7.79 20.20
N ALA A 10 -3.60 -9.11 20.42
CA ALA A 10 -3.64 -10.09 19.35
C ALA A 10 -4.99 -10.09 18.62
N ILE A 11 -6.09 -10.09 19.38
CA ILE A 11 -7.45 -10.03 18.82
C ILE A 11 -7.65 -8.71 18.07
N GLN A 12 -7.33 -7.58 18.69
CA GLN A 12 -7.54 -6.27 18.07
C GLN A 12 -6.67 -6.07 16.82
N HIS A 13 -5.42 -6.52 16.86
CA HIS A 13 -4.52 -6.48 15.71
C HIS A 13 -5.05 -7.36 14.57
N PHE A 14 -5.45 -8.59 14.87
CA PHE A 14 -6.03 -9.52 13.90
C PHE A 14 -7.28 -8.92 13.23
N CYS A 15 -8.20 -8.35 14.01
CA CYS A 15 -9.39 -7.68 13.49
C CYS A 15 -9.02 -6.50 12.58
N THR A 16 -8.03 -5.70 12.98
CA THR A 16 -7.58 -4.53 12.21
C THR A 16 -6.99 -4.93 10.85
N ILE A 17 -6.03 -5.85 10.83
CA ILE A 17 -5.40 -6.29 9.57
C ILE A 17 -6.37 -7.03 8.65
N THR A 18 -7.32 -7.77 9.24
CA THR A 18 -8.35 -8.50 8.48
C THR A 18 -9.37 -7.54 7.89
N LYS A 19 -9.83 -6.53 8.63
CA LYS A 19 -10.70 -5.47 8.10
C LYS A 19 -10.04 -4.74 6.93
N HIS A 20 -8.76 -4.37 7.06
CA HIS A 20 -7.98 -3.78 5.98
C HIS A 20 -7.93 -4.68 4.75
N LYS A 21 -7.50 -5.94 4.94
CA LYS A 21 -7.40 -6.92 3.85
C LYS A 21 -8.71 -7.12 3.10
N LEU A 22 -9.83 -7.28 3.82
CA LEU A 22 -11.15 -7.47 3.22
C LEU A 22 -11.61 -6.22 2.45
N THR A 23 -11.29 -5.03 2.95
CA THR A 23 -11.58 -3.77 2.27
C THR A 23 -10.77 -3.64 0.98
N VAL A 24 -9.47 -3.98 1.00
CA VAL A 24 -8.65 -4.01 -0.22
C VAL A 24 -9.16 -5.07 -1.20
N MET A 25 -9.57 -6.22 -0.71
CA MET A 25 -10.12 -7.29 -1.54
C MET A 25 -11.37 -6.83 -2.29
N ASP A 26 -12.33 -6.18 -1.61
CA ASP A 26 -13.53 -5.60 -2.23
C ASP A 26 -13.17 -4.57 -3.32
N LEU A 27 -12.28 -3.62 -3.02
CA LEU A 27 -11.83 -2.60 -3.98
C LEU A 27 -11.14 -3.24 -5.20
N CYS A 28 -10.23 -4.19 -4.96
CA CYS A 28 -9.57 -4.95 -6.01
C CYS A 28 -10.58 -5.72 -6.87
N PHE A 29 -11.63 -6.30 -6.28
CA PHE A 29 -12.66 -7.03 -7.03
C PHE A 29 -13.45 -6.09 -7.94
N LYS A 30 -13.82 -4.89 -7.44
CA LYS A 30 -14.47 -3.84 -8.24
C LYS A 30 -13.62 -3.41 -9.45
N VAL A 31 -12.30 -3.43 -9.33
CA VAL A 31 -11.34 -3.11 -10.40
C VAL A 31 -11.01 -4.32 -11.30
N GLY A 32 -11.35 -5.54 -10.86
CA GLY A 32 -11.08 -6.81 -11.56
C GLY A 32 -9.70 -7.41 -11.27
N LEU A 33 -9.07 -7.04 -10.15
CA LEU A 33 -7.80 -7.56 -9.65
C LEU A 33 -8.02 -8.70 -8.63
N ILE A 34 -8.73 -9.76 -9.05
CA ILE A 34 -9.16 -10.85 -8.14
C ILE A 34 -7.97 -11.50 -7.41
N ARG A 35 -6.92 -11.85 -8.17
CA ARG A 35 -5.72 -12.49 -7.61
C ARG A 35 -4.99 -11.60 -6.60
N GLN A 36 -4.89 -10.30 -6.88
CA GLN A 36 -4.27 -9.33 -5.97
C GLN A 36 -5.10 -9.20 -4.69
N GLY A 37 -6.42 -9.03 -4.79
CA GLY A 37 -7.30 -8.93 -3.61
C GLY A 37 -7.20 -10.14 -2.69
N LEU A 38 -7.18 -11.35 -3.25
CA LEU A 38 -7.01 -12.58 -2.48
C LEU A 38 -5.63 -12.68 -1.82
N ALA A 39 -4.56 -12.33 -2.55
CA ALA A 39 -3.19 -12.45 -2.06
C ALA A 39 -2.71 -11.26 -1.20
N HIS A 40 -3.45 -10.15 -1.21
CA HIS A 40 -3.05 -8.91 -0.56
C HIS A 40 -2.71 -9.13 0.91
N ASP A 41 -1.50 -8.73 1.30
CA ASP A 41 -1.01 -8.69 2.67
C ASP A 41 -1.11 -9.98 3.46
N LEU A 42 -1.11 -11.15 2.79
CA LEU A 42 -1.09 -12.43 3.50
C LEU A 42 0.14 -12.60 4.40
N SER A 43 1.23 -11.88 4.11
CA SER A 43 2.42 -11.90 4.96
C SER A 43 2.18 -11.33 6.37
N LYS A 44 1.16 -10.47 6.57
CA LYS A 44 0.80 -9.90 7.89
C LYS A 44 0.37 -10.96 8.90
N TYR A 45 -0.06 -12.14 8.43
CA TYR A 45 -0.44 -13.27 9.27
C TYR A 45 0.74 -14.19 9.61
N SER A 46 1.93 -13.96 9.04
CA SER A 46 3.13 -14.71 9.40
C SER A 46 3.58 -14.37 10.83
N PRO A 47 4.25 -15.29 11.55
CA PRO A 47 4.74 -15.00 12.90
C PRO A 47 5.64 -13.75 12.97
N THR A 48 6.48 -13.52 11.94
CA THR A 48 7.39 -12.37 11.86
C THR A 48 6.65 -11.02 11.92
N GLU A 49 5.54 -10.91 11.20
CA GLU A 49 4.77 -9.66 11.16
C GLU A 49 3.73 -9.61 12.27
N PHE A 50 2.98 -10.69 12.48
CA PHE A 50 1.87 -10.72 13.42
C PHE A 50 2.33 -10.49 14.86
N MET A 51 3.39 -11.16 15.32
CA MET A 51 3.88 -11.01 16.70
C MET A 51 4.39 -9.59 16.98
N THR A 52 5.05 -8.97 16.00
CA THR A 52 5.44 -7.56 16.05
C THR A 52 4.20 -6.67 16.15
N GLY A 53 3.19 -6.97 15.33
CA GLY A 53 1.89 -6.32 15.36
C GLY A 53 1.21 -6.38 16.72
N VAL A 54 1.23 -7.53 17.39
CA VAL A 54 0.68 -7.72 18.75
C VAL A 54 1.49 -6.94 19.79
N ARG A 55 2.83 -6.99 19.72
CA ARG A 55 3.71 -6.32 20.69
C ARG A 55 3.55 -4.81 20.66
N TYR A 56 3.44 -4.23 19.46
CA TYR A 56 3.40 -2.79 19.25
C TYR A 56 2.00 -2.26 18.90
N PHE A 57 0.94 -3.02 19.19
CA PHE A 57 -0.42 -2.59 18.89
C PHE A 57 -0.83 -1.38 19.75
N GLN A 58 -1.24 -0.29 19.09
CA GLN A 58 -1.70 0.95 19.73
C GLN A 58 -3.10 1.39 19.28
N GLY A 59 -3.68 0.73 18.27
CA GLY A 59 -4.99 1.07 17.70
C GLY A 59 -5.02 2.30 16.77
N VAL A 60 -4.16 3.30 17.00
CA VAL A 60 -4.22 4.60 16.29
C VAL A 60 -3.22 4.73 15.13
N ARG A 61 -2.21 3.86 15.06
CA ARG A 61 -1.18 3.87 14.00
C ARG A 61 -0.58 2.49 13.78
N SER A 62 0.20 2.35 12.71
CA SER A 62 0.87 1.08 12.37
C SER A 62 1.83 0.64 13.51
N PRO A 63 1.77 -0.63 13.95
CA PRO A 63 2.73 -1.19 14.91
C PRO A 63 4.20 -1.04 14.46
N ASN A 64 4.44 -1.08 13.15
CA ASN A 64 5.77 -0.88 12.55
C ASN A 64 6.33 0.53 12.81
N ALA A 65 5.49 1.53 13.06
CA ALA A 65 5.94 2.87 13.41
C ALA A 65 6.49 2.90 14.84
N ALA A 66 5.85 2.18 15.77
CA ALA A 66 6.33 2.08 17.15
C ALA A 66 7.63 1.26 17.22
N GLU A 67 7.71 0.14 16.49
CA GLU A 67 8.95 -0.66 16.41
C GLU A 67 10.13 0.18 15.89
N ARG A 68 9.92 1.01 14.86
CA ARG A 68 10.96 1.93 14.35
C ARG A 68 11.40 2.97 15.38
N GLN A 69 10.49 3.45 16.22
CA GLN A 69 10.83 4.41 17.26
C GLN A 69 11.69 3.78 18.36
N GLU A 70 11.44 2.50 18.70
CA GLU A 70 12.22 1.78 19.70
C GLU A 70 13.57 1.28 19.16
N LEU A 71 13.59 0.72 17.95
CA LEU A 71 14.75 -0.02 17.42
C LEU A 71 15.51 0.69 16.31
N GLY A 72 14.98 1.81 15.78
CA GLY A 72 15.52 2.48 14.58
C GLY A 72 15.16 1.80 13.26
N TYR A 73 14.54 0.62 13.29
CA TYR A 73 14.04 -0.10 12.11
C TYR A 73 12.81 -0.93 12.47
N SER A 74 12.14 -1.51 11.48
CA SER A 74 11.05 -2.45 11.72
C SER A 74 11.28 -3.75 10.97
N ARG A 75 11.51 -4.84 11.72
CA ARG A 75 11.68 -6.18 11.13
C ARG A 75 10.43 -6.61 10.39
N SER A 76 9.25 -6.34 10.97
CA SER A 76 7.98 -6.62 10.32
C SER A 76 7.84 -5.85 9.01
N TRP A 77 8.21 -4.56 8.97
CA TRP A 77 8.13 -3.77 7.74
C TRP A 77 9.08 -4.27 6.65
N LEU A 78 10.32 -4.62 7.00
CA LEU A 78 11.28 -5.15 6.03
C LEU A 78 10.78 -6.46 5.41
N HIS A 79 10.21 -7.34 6.23
CA HIS A 79 9.59 -8.58 5.77
C HIS A 79 8.37 -8.31 4.86
N HIS A 80 7.53 -7.35 5.26
CA HIS A 80 6.29 -6.98 4.60
C HIS A 80 6.49 -6.36 3.22
N LYS A 81 7.26 -5.27 3.14
CA LYS A 81 7.53 -4.58 1.88
C LYS A 81 8.28 -5.48 0.89
N GLY A 82 9.07 -6.44 1.38
CA GLY A 82 9.79 -7.43 0.58
C GLY A 82 8.93 -8.59 0.04
N ARG A 83 7.66 -8.70 0.43
CA ARG A 83 6.72 -9.75 -0.04
C ARG A 83 5.49 -9.19 -0.74
N ASN A 84 5.13 -7.95 -0.47
CA ASN A 84 3.95 -7.30 -1.02
C ASN A 84 4.35 -6.26 -2.08
N ARG A 85 4.19 -6.65 -3.35
CA ARG A 85 4.67 -5.90 -4.53
C ARG A 85 3.89 -4.62 -4.82
N HIS A 86 2.81 -4.33 -4.10
CA HIS A 86 2.15 -3.02 -4.20
C HIS A 86 2.87 -1.93 -3.39
N HIS A 87 3.81 -2.29 -2.51
CA HIS A 87 4.71 -1.32 -1.91
C HIS A 87 5.81 -0.92 -2.89
N TYR A 88 5.99 0.39 -3.08
CA TYR A 88 6.96 0.91 -4.04
C TYR A 88 8.41 0.60 -3.64
N GLU A 89 8.67 0.39 -2.35
CA GLU A 89 9.99 0.01 -1.83
C GLU A 89 10.44 -1.38 -2.31
N TYR A 90 9.51 -2.24 -2.76
CA TYR A 90 9.85 -3.50 -3.44
C TYR A 90 10.53 -3.26 -4.79
N TRP A 91 10.25 -2.11 -5.41
CA TRP A 91 10.67 -1.75 -6.76
C TRP A 91 11.83 -0.75 -6.73
N VAL A 92 12.68 -0.83 -5.71
CA VAL A 92 13.92 -0.06 -5.65
C VAL A 92 15.07 -1.06 -5.78
N ASP A 93 16.00 -0.77 -6.68
CA ASP A 93 17.17 -1.60 -6.96
C ASP A 93 18.45 -0.76 -6.87
N VAL A 94 19.61 -1.41 -6.95
CA VAL A 94 20.92 -0.76 -6.92
C VAL A 94 21.56 -0.82 -8.30
N ASP A 95 21.80 0.35 -8.89
CA ASP A 95 22.58 0.55 -10.10
C ASP A 95 24.01 0.98 -9.73
N LYS A 96 25.02 0.39 -10.39
CA LYS A 96 26.43 0.66 -10.07
C LYS A 96 26.83 2.14 -10.24
N LYS A 97 26.21 2.87 -11.17
CA LYS A 97 26.54 4.26 -11.49
C LYS A 97 25.62 5.25 -10.79
N ARG A 98 24.35 4.90 -10.65
CA ARG A 98 23.28 5.79 -10.16
C ARG A 98 22.91 5.56 -8.70
N GLY A 99 23.46 4.53 -8.07
CA GLY A 99 23.09 4.13 -6.71
C GLY A 99 21.68 3.55 -6.68
N TRP A 100 20.88 3.92 -5.70
CA TRP A 100 19.50 3.44 -5.57
C TRP A 100 18.61 4.01 -6.67
N VAL A 101 17.99 3.13 -7.46
CA VAL A 101 17.10 3.48 -8.56
C VAL A 101 15.70 2.92 -8.34
N SER A 102 14.69 3.75 -8.55
CA SER A 102 13.29 3.33 -8.52
C SER A 102 12.87 2.76 -9.88
N LEU A 103 12.28 1.57 -9.90
CA LEU A 103 11.81 0.87 -11.10
C LEU A 103 10.34 1.18 -11.38
N LYS A 104 9.97 1.21 -12.67
CA LYS A 104 8.56 1.31 -13.08
C LYS A 104 7.79 0.10 -12.54
N MET A 105 6.77 0.36 -11.74
CA MET A 105 5.90 -0.69 -11.19
C MET A 105 4.95 -1.15 -12.29
N PRO A 106 4.69 -2.46 -12.48
CA PRO A 106 3.62 -2.93 -13.34
C PRO A 106 2.26 -2.39 -12.91
N LEU A 107 1.37 -2.11 -13.88
CA LEU A 107 0.08 -1.47 -13.71
C LEU A 107 -0.73 -2.10 -12.57
N ARG A 108 -0.82 -3.43 -12.55
CA ARG A 108 -1.60 -4.17 -11.55
C ARG A 108 -1.20 -3.84 -10.11
N PHE A 109 0.08 -3.58 -9.85
CA PHE A 109 0.58 -3.26 -8.51
C PHE A 109 0.41 -1.77 -8.18
N VAL A 110 0.41 -0.90 -9.18
CA VAL A 110 0.02 0.51 -8.97
C VAL A 110 -1.46 0.61 -8.61
N LEU A 111 -2.31 -0.14 -9.30
CA LEU A 111 -3.74 -0.19 -9.00
C LEU A 111 -4.02 -0.81 -7.63
N GLU A 112 -3.34 -1.90 -7.28
CA GLU A 112 -3.41 -2.50 -5.94
C GLU A 112 -2.94 -1.51 -4.86
N MET A 113 -1.87 -0.75 -5.10
CA MET A 113 -1.38 0.29 -4.18
C MET A 113 -2.41 1.40 -3.95
N VAL A 114 -3.21 1.76 -4.96
CA VAL A 114 -4.30 2.73 -4.80
C VAL A 114 -5.41 2.13 -3.93
N CYS A 115 -5.82 0.88 -4.18
CA CYS A 115 -6.79 0.19 -3.34
C CYS A 115 -6.32 0.08 -1.89
N ASP A 116 -5.05 -0.26 -1.66
CA ASP A 116 -4.42 -0.33 -0.34
C ASP A 116 -4.54 1.01 0.41
N ARG A 117 -4.20 2.13 -0.24
CA ARG A 117 -4.29 3.46 0.38
C ARG A 117 -5.71 3.89 0.71
N ILE A 118 -6.66 3.58 -0.17
CA ILE A 118 -8.09 3.83 0.07
C ILE A 118 -8.53 3.04 1.31
N ALA A 119 -8.25 1.74 1.34
CA ALA A 119 -8.63 0.86 2.44
C ALA A 119 -7.98 1.28 3.76
N ALA A 120 -6.67 1.56 3.78
CA ALA A 120 -5.97 2.03 4.96
C ALA A 120 -6.59 3.33 5.48
N SER A 121 -6.91 4.27 4.59
CA SER A 121 -7.56 5.53 4.96
C SER A 121 -8.95 5.30 5.56
N LYS A 122 -9.76 4.41 4.99
CA LYS A 122 -11.07 4.03 5.56
C LYS A 122 -10.94 3.38 6.95
N VAL A 123 -9.93 2.52 7.13
CA VAL A 123 -9.71 1.81 8.40
C VAL A 123 -9.25 2.76 9.50
N TYR A 124 -8.31 3.67 9.20
CA TYR A 124 -7.71 4.54 10.21
C TYR A 124 -8.49 5.85 10.44
N SER A 125 -9.14 6.42 9.42
CA SER A 125 -9.94 7.64 9.58
C SER A 125 -11.37 7.37 10.07
N GLY A 126 -11.89 6.15 9.91
CA GLY A 126 -13.22 5.79 10.39
C GLY A 126 -14.31 6.72 9.84
N GLN A 127 -15.00 7.42 10.73
CA GLN A 127 -16.06 8.37 10.38
C GLN A 127 -15.54 9.66 9.73
N ASP A 128 -14.27 10.00 9.94
CA ASP A 128 -13.63 11.18 9.36
C ASP A 128 -13.09 10.93 7.94
N TYR A 129 -13.38 9.76 7.36
CA TYR A 129 -12.92 9.41 6.03
C TYR A 129 -13.58 10.30 4.96
N THR A 130 -12.74 10.84 4.08
CA THR A 130 -13.16 11.43 2.81
C THR A 130 -12.25 10.94 1.70
N ASP A 131 -12.72 11.02 0.46
CA ASP A 131 -11.94 10.65 -0.73
C ASP A 131 -10.66 11.51 -0.92
N ALA A 132 -10.53 12.60 -0.16
CA ALA A 132 -9.32 13.43 -0.09
C ALA A 132 -8.21 12.84 0.80
N VAL A 133 -8.54 12.01 1.80
CA VAL A 133 -7.58 11.50 2.80
C VAL A 133 -6.39 10.75 2.17
N PRO A 134 -6.59 9.82 1.20
CA PRO A 134 -5.47 9.11 0.58
C PRO A 134 -4.47 10.04 -0.13
N LEU A 135 -4.96 11.11 -0.77
CA LEU A 135 -4.11 12.11 -1.42
C LEU A 135 -3.35 12.94 -0.36
N GLY A 136 -4.02 13.37 0.71
CA GLY A 136 -3.40 14.09 1.81
C GLY A 136 -2.24 13.31 2.44
N TYR A 137 -2.47 12.02 2.71
CA TYR A 137 -1.42 11.12 3.23
C TYR A 137 -0.22 11.05 2.28
N TYR A 138 -0.45 10.82 0.98
CA TYR A 138 0.61 10.77 -0.04
C TYR A 138 1.45 12.05 -0.09
N LEU A 139 0.80 13.22 -0.04
CA LEU A 139 1.48 14.51 -0.07
C LEU A 139 2.31 14.77 1.20
N SER A 140 1.81 14.37 2.38
CA SER A 140 2.52 14.56 3.65
C SER A 140 3.82 13.77 3.77
N LYS A 141 3.93 12.62 3.09
CA LYS A 141 5.04 11.67 3.26
C LYS A 141 6.19 11.90 2.27
N GLN A 142 6.03 12.81 1.29
CA GLN A 142 7.00 13.06 0.22
C GLN A 142 7.49 11.79 -0.52
N GLU A 143 6.70 10.71 -0.48
CA GLU A 143 7.02 9.38 -1.07
C GLU A 143 7.28 9.47 -2.58
N GLY A 144 6.73 10.50 -3.23
CA GLY A 144 6.95 10.80 -4.64
C GLY A 144 8.43 10.93 -5.05
N ARG A 145 9.37 11.14 -4.13
CA ARG A 145 10.81 11.16 -4.49
C ARG A 145 11.41 9.78 -4.71
N LEU A 146 10.80 8.72 -4.15
CA LEU A 146 11.30 7.35 -4.19
C LEU A 146 10.59 6.47 -5.23
N LEU A 147 9.61 7.04 -5.93
CA LEU A 147 8.83 6.37 -6.97
C LEU A 147 9.38 6.68 -8.35
N HIS A 148 9.38 5.67 -9.24
CA HIS A 148 9.66 5.89 -10.66
C HIS A 148 8.73 6.97 -11.23
N PRO A 149 9.22 7.90 -12.09
CA PRO A 149 8.44 9.06 -12.54
C PRO A 149 7.06 8.71 -13.10
N GLU A 150 6.95 7.66 -13.91
CA GLU A 150 5.67 7.22 -14.48
C GLU A 150 4.74 6.55 -13.44
N THR A 151 5.29 5.72 -12.55
CA THR A 151 4.53 5.14 -11.42
C THR A 151 3.93 6.26 -10.57
N ARG A 152 4.76 7.27 -10.27
CA ARG A 152 4.35 8.46 -9.52
C ARG A 152 3.27 9.25 -10.24
N ALA A 153 3.41 9.47 -11.54
CA ALA A 153 2.44 10.20 -12.33
C ALA A 153 1.08 9.50 -12.32
N LEU A 154 1.06 8.17 -12.51
CA LEU A 154 -0.17 7.39 -12.46
C LEU A 154 -0.79 7.39 -11.04
N LEU A 155 0.01 7.14 -10.01
CA LEU A 155 -0.46 7.17 -8.62
C LEU A 155 -1.08 8.53 -8.29
N LYS A 156 -0.39 9.64 -8.59
CA LYS A 156 -0.92 10.99 -8.40
C LYS A 156 -2.22 11.19 -9.15
N LYS A 157 -2.27 10.85 -10.45
CA LYS A 157 -3.49 10.99 -11.26
C LYS A 157 -4.68 10.29 -10.61
N LEU A 158 -4.51 9.06 -10.12
CA LEU A 158 -5.58 8.29 -9.50
C LEU A 158 -6.00 8.86 -8.13
N LEU A 159 -5.06 9.34 -7.31
CA LEU A 159 -5.38 9.97 -6.02
C LEU A 159 -6.08 11.33 -6.17
N TYR A 160 -5.67 12.14 -7.16
CA TYR A 160 -6.39 13.36 -7.51
C TYR A 160 -7.79 13.06 -8.06
N MET A 161 -7.91 12.06 -8.93
CA MET A 161 -9.20 11.61 -9.45
C MET A 161 -10.13 11.12 -8.33
N LEU A 162 -9.60 10.38 -7.35
CA LEU A 162 -10.35 9.96 -6.18
C LEU A 162 -10.92 11.16 -5.44
N ARG A 163 -10.08 12.14 -5.08
CA ARG A 163 -10.51 13.36 -4.41
C ARG A 163 -11.59 14.12 -5.20
N ASP A 164 -11.39 14.28 -6.52
CA ASP A 164 -12.19 15.21 -7.34
C ASP A 164 -13.45 14.58 -7.94
N LYS A 165 -13.46 13.26 -8.15
CA LYS A 165 -14.53 12.52 -8.86
C LYS A 165 -15.13 11.39 -8.02
N GLY A 166 -14.55 11.08 -6.88
CA GLY A 166 -15.01 10.08 -5.95
C GLY A 166 -14.60 8.65 -6.28
N GLU A 167 -14.80 7.75 -5.31
CA GLU A 167 -14.42 6.34 -5.39
C GLU A 167 -15.04 5.63 -6.61
N HIS A 168 -16.36 5.74 -6.83
CA HIS A 168 -17.04 5.02 -7.90
C HIS A 168 -16.45 5.32 -9.28
N TYR A 169 -16.25 6.62 -9.60
CA TYR A 169 -15.65 7.03 -10.86
C TYR A 169 -14.22 6.52 -11.00
N THR A 170 -13.44 6.64 -9.93
CA THR A 170 -12.02 6.28 -9.92
C THR A 170 -11.82 4.78 -10.11
N LEU A 171 -12.57 3.95 -9.39
CA LEU A 171 -12.55 2.49 -9.57
C LEU A 171 -13.01 2.09 -10.98
N GLY A 172 -14.00 2.79 -11.54
CA GLY A 172 -14.44 2.62 -12.92
C GLY A 172 -13.31 2.89 -13.93
N TYR A 173 -12.59 4.00 -13.77
CA TYR A 173 -11.43 4.33 -14.58
C TYR A 173 -10.29 3.32 -14.41
N MET A 174 -9.98 2.90 -13.18
CA MET A 174 -8.97 1.87 -12.91
C MET A 174 -9.30 0.54 -13.58
N ARG A 175 -10.58 0.14 -13.54
CA ARG A 175 -11.07 -1.07 -14.21
C ARG A 175 -10.93 -0.98 -15.74
N TRP A 176 -11.22 0.18 -16.31
CA TRP A 176 -10.98 0.43 -17.74
C TRP A 176 -9.48 0.38 -18.06
N LEU A 177 -8.63 1.06 -17.28
CA LEU A 177 -7.19 1.10 -17.50
C LEU A 177 -6.56 -0.29 -17.41
N ARG A 178 -7.02 -1.14 -16.48
CA ARG A 178 -6.60 -2.55 -16.38
C ARG A 178 -6.85 -3.35 -17.67
N ARG A 179 -7.91 -3.02 -18.42
CA ARG A 179 -8.22 -3.64 -19.73
C ARG A 179 -7.39 -3.05 -20.88
N HIS A 180 -6.72 -1.93 -20.65
CA HIS A 180 -5.87 -1.23 -21.64
C HIS A 180 -4.44 -1.05 -21.10
N PRO A 181 -3.76 -2.14 -20.70
CA PRO A 181 -2.49 -2.05 -19.98
C PRO A 181 -1.40 -1.32 -20.80
N ALA A 182 -1.44 -1.40 -22.13
CA ALA A 182 -0.49 -0.72 -23.01
C ALA A 182 -0.45 0.81 -22.84
N LEU A 183 -1.49 1.44 -22.31
CA LEU A 183 -1.49 2.88 -22.02
C LEU A 183 -0.50 3.27 -20.92
N TYR A 184 -0.13 2.32 -20.05
CA TYR A 184 0.82 2.54 -18.99
C TYR A 184 2.08 1.67 -19.15
N GLU A 185 1.93 0.40 -19.55
CA GLU A 185 3.02 -0.58 -19.63
C GLU A 185 3.96 -0.39 -20.81
N ARG A 186 3.60 0.45 -21.79
CA ARG A 186 4.53 0.80 -22.86
C ARG A 186 5.82 1.32 -22.23
N ARG A 187 6.92 0.64 -22.54
CA ARG A 187 8.26 1.16 -22.27
C ARG A 187 8.54 2.17 -23.38
N GLU A 188 8.89 3.39 -23.03
CA GLU A 188 9.70 4.16 -23.97
C GLU A 188 10.92 3.29 -24.29
N GLN A 189 11.23 3.12 -25.58
CA GLN A 189 12.47 2.47 -25.98
C GLN A 189 13.61 3.16 -25.22
N PRO A 190 14.62 2.43 -24.73
CA PRO A 190 15.80 3.11 -24.22
C PRO A 190 16.30 4.01 -25.36
N VAL A 191 16.37 5.32 -25.10
CA VAL A 191 17.22 6.18 -25.91
C VAL A 191 18.61 5.60 -25.71
N CYS A 192 19.05 4.82 -26.70
CA CYS A 192 20.41 4.36 -26.78
C CYS A 192 21.27 5.63 -26.74
N GLN A 193 22.07 5.78 -25.68
CA GLN A 193 23.21 6.68 -25.62
C GLN A 193 24.43 5.82 -25.30
#